data_AF-A0A944ES71-F1
#
_entry.id   AF-A0A944ES71-F1
#
_cell.length_a   1.000
_cell.length_b   1.000
_cell.length_c   1.000
_cell.angle_alpha   90.00
_cell.angle_beta   90.00
_cell.angle_gamma   90.00
#
_symmetry.space_group_name_H-M   'P 1'
#
loop_
_entity.id
_entity.type
_entity.pdbx_description
1 polymer ?
#
loop_
_entity_poly.entity_id
_entity_poly.type
_entity_poly.pdbx_seq_one_letter_code
_entity_poly.pdbx_strand_id
1 'polypeptide(L)'
;MAPQQLTVVTRQRLLDLLVVEKVWWWGALDEVRFLERLYDLDALAGDGFRRLTAREDIAQHCLNNDDWPPEWVFTDERFGLNGDSPQPLLRFLAEMLHPVVRRDPTEVQRLAGSLTTSSRPTASSSTSTSAGCRSTQAGPARLSMAPGRTGSSNHDRS
;
A
#
# COMPACT_ATOMS: atom_id res chain seq x y z
N MET A 1 0.52 -5.83 20.95
CA MET A 1 0.62 -5.76 19.49
C MET A 1 0.01 -4.45 19.05
N ALA A 2 0.76 -3.56 18.39
CA ALA A 2 0.20 -2.30 17.91
C ALA A 2 -0.87 -2.60 16.84
N PRO A 3 -2.03 -1.92 16.86
CA PRO A 3 -3.00 -2.06 15.78
C PRO A 3 -2.32 -1.67 14.47
N GLN A 4 -2.33 -2.58 13.50
CA GLN A 4 -1.83 -2.33 12.15
C GLN A 4 -2.78 -1.33 11.48
N GLN A 5 -2.59 -0.04 11.74
CA GLN A 5 -3.35 1.01 11.07
C GLN A 5 -2.83 1.15 9.64
N LEU A 6 -3.63 0.68 8.67
CA LEU A 6 -3.41 1.01 7.26
C LEU A 6 -3.96 2.42 7.03
N THR A 7 -3.06 3.33 6.65
CA THR A 7 -3.49 4.66 6.21
C THR A 7 -4.27 4.55 4.89
N VAL A 8 -5.18 5.48 4.64
CA VAL A 8 -5.91 5.59 3.36
C VAL A 8 -4.95 5.58 2.17
N VAL A 9 -3.82 6.29 2.29
CA VAL A 9 -2.79 6.35 1.23
C VAL A 9 -2.13 4.98 1.00
N THR A 10 -1.80 4.25 2.06
CA THR A 10 -1.21 2.91 1.92
C THR A 10 -2.20 1.93 1.31
N ARG A 11 -3.48 2.00 1.73
CA ARG A 11 -4.56 1.18 1.17
C ARG A 11 -4.70 1.41 -0.33
N GLN A 12 -4.82 2.67 -0.75
CA GLN A 12 -4.96 3.01 -2.17
C GLN A 12 -3.76 2.50 -2.99
N ARG A 13 -2.53 2.69 -2.49
CA ARG A 13 -1.32 2.18 -3.16
C ARG A 13 -1.31 0.67 -3.35
N LEU A 14 -1.85 -0.09 -2.39
CA LEU A 14 -1.92 -1.54 -2.49
C LEU A 14 -2.93 -1.96 -3.56
N LEU A 15 -4.10 -1.32 -3.62
CA LEU A 15 -5.11 -1.59 -4.65
C LEU A 15 -4.63 -1.15 -6.04
N ASP A 16 -4.05 0.04 -6.14
CA ASP A 16 -3.48 0.57 -7.39
C ASP A 16 -2.41 -0.36 -7.94
N LEU A 17 -1.57 -0.95 -7.09
CA LEU A 17 -0.56 -1.92 -7.50
C LEU A 17 -1.21 -3.13 -8.19
N LEU A 18 -2.30 -3.66 -7.65
CA LEU A 18 -3.00 -4.80 -8.25
C LEU A 18 -3.61 -4.44 -9.61
N VAL A 19 -4.17 -3.24 -9.73
CA VAL A 19 -4.74 -2.74 -10.99
C VAL A 19 -3.64 -2.53 -12.04
N VAL A 20 -2.54 -1.86 -11.66
CA VAL A 20 -1.41 -1.56 -12.57
C VAL A 20 -0.69 -2.83 -13.01
N GLU A 21 -0.44 -3.77 -12.09
CA GLU A 21 0.15 -5.07 -12.40
C GLU A 21 -0.83 -6.02 -13.11
N LYS A 22 -2.10 -5.61 -13.31
CA LYS A 22 -3.19 -6.40 -13.92
C LYS A 22 -3.31 -7.78 -13.29
N VAL A 23 -3.29 -7.81 -11.97
CA VAL A 23 -3.28 -9.04 -11.20
C VAL A 23 -4.70 -9.59 -11.10
N TRP A 24 -4.92 -10.75 -11.71
CA TRP A 24 -6.16 -11.54 -11.55
C TRP A 24 -6.24 -12.07 -10.12
N TRP A 25 -6.95 -11.37 -9.23
CA TRP A 25 -6.89 -11.62 -7.79
C TRP A 25 -7.35 -13.04 -7.40
N TRP A 26 -8.29 -13.62 -8.15
CA TRP A 26 -8.79 -15.00 -7.98
C TRP A 26 -7.84 -16.11 -8.44
N GLY A 27 -6.76 -15.77 -9.16
CA GLY A 27 -5.73 -16.72 -9.59
C GLY A 27 -6.29 -17.92 -10.35
N ALA A 28 -6.06 -19.13 -9.82
CA ALA A 28 -6.51 -20.39 -10.41
C ALA A 28 -7.95 -20.80 -10.06
N LEU A 29 -8.67 -19.98 -9.28
CA LEU A 29 -10.08 -20.16 -8.98
C LEU A 29 -10.94 -19.31 -9.93
N ASP A 30 -12.22 -19.19 -9.66
CA ASP A 30 -13.10 -18.13 -10.18
C ASP A 30 -13.42 -17.13 -9.07
N GLU A 31 -13.98 -15.97 -9.44
CA GLU A 31 -14.30 -14.85 -8.58
C GLU A 31 -15.22 -15.26 -7.42
N VAL A 32 -16.22 -16.09 -7.69
CA VAL A 32 -17.16 -16.58 -6.67
C VAL A 32 -16.43 -17.48 -5.69
N ARG A 33 -15.69 -18.48 -6.18
CA ARG A 33 -14.93 -19.43 -5.35
C ARG A 33 -13.85 -18.77 -4.53
N PHE A 34 -13.23 -17.70 -5.04
CA PHE A 34 -12.29 -16.91 -4.26
C PHE A 34 -13.01 -16.19 -3.12
N LEU A 35 -14.09 -15.46 -3.43
CA LEU A 35 -14.80 -14.64 -2.44
C LEU A 35 -15.50 -15.47 -1.36
N GLU A 36 -16.00 -16.67 -1.69
CA GLU A 36 -16.56 -17.63 -0.73
C GLU A 36 -15.59 -18.04 0.38
N ARG A 37 -14.28 -17.90 0.14
CA ARG A 37 -13.25 -18.22 1.15
C ARG A 37 -13.11 -17.13 2.21
N LEU A 38 -13.58 -15.93 1.90
CA LEU A 38 -13.45 -14.74 2.72
C LEU A 38 -14.79 -14.28 3.32
N TYR A 39 -15.90 -14.50 2.59
CA TYR A 39 -17.21 -13.96 2.90
C TYR A 39 -18.30 -15.03 2.72
N ASP A 40 -19.35 -14.92 3.51
CA ASP A 40 -20.60 -15.66 3.29
C ASP A 40 -21.42 -14.93 2.23
N LEU A 41 -21.27 -15.33 0.97
CA LEU A 41 -21.93 -14.67 -0.17
C LEU A 41 -23.45 -14.87 -0.21
N ASP A 42 -23.98 -15.86 0.51
CA ASP A 42 -25.43 -16.07 0.63
C ASP A 42 -26.06 -15.13 1.66
N ALA A 43 -25.29 -14.73 2.67
CA ALA A 43 -25.72 -13.77 3.68
C ALA A 43 -25.67 -12.31 3.19
N LEU A 44 -24.91 -12.04 2.12
CA LEU A 44 -24.79 -10.71 1.52
C LEU A 44 -25.88 -10.48 0.48
N ALA A 45 -26.50 -9.31 0.50
CA ALA A 45 -27.51 -8.93 -0.48
C ALA A 45 -26.90 -8.71 -1.88
N GLY A 46 -27.63 -9.15 -2.91
CA GLY A 46 -27.37 -8.79 -4.30
C GLY A 46 -27.93 -7.41 -4.67
N ASP A 47 -27.62 -6.94 -5.88
CA ASP A 47 -27.97 -5.57 -6.32
C ASP A 47 -29.43 -5.38 -6.77
N GLY A 48 -30.26 -6.43 -6.78
CA GLY A 48 -31.61 -6.30 -7.33
C GLY A 48 -32.62 -7.35 -6.91
N PHE A 49 -33.89 -7.05 -7.15
CA PHE A 49 -35.06 -7.84 -6.71
C PHE A 49 -35.05 -9.31 -7.18
N ARG A 50 -34.32 -9.63 -8.25
CA ARG A 50 -34.23 -10.99 -8.82
C ARG A 50 -33.01 -11.79 -8.33
N ARG A 51 -32.02 -11.14 -7.72
CA ARG A 51 -30.79 -11.77 -7.25
C ARG A 51 -30.68 -11.49 -5.77
N LEU A 52 -31.08 -12.48 -4.99
CA LEU A 52 -31.28 -12.30 -3.56
C LEU A 52 -29.93 -12.27 -2.83
N THR A 53 -28.91 -12.88 -3.44
CA THR A 53 -27.59 -13.02 -2.84
C THR A 53 -26.49 -12.40 -3.70
N ALA A 54 -25.41 -11.98 -3.06
CA ALA A 54 -24.20 -11.52 -3.76
C ALA A 54 -23.62 -12.63 -4.64
N ARG A 55 -23.73 -13.91 -4.23
CA ARG A 55 -23.29 -15.04 -5.05
C ARG A 55 -23.96 -15.04 -6.42
N GLU A 56 -25.29 -14.98 -6.46
CA GLU A 56 -26.06 -15.02 -7.71
C GLU A 56 -25.72 -13.84 -8.62
N ASP A 57 -25.49 -12.67 -8.02
CA ASP A 57 -25.16 -11.44 -8.72
C ASP A 57 -23.77 -11.53 -9.39
N ILE A 58 -22.76 -11.91 -8.61
CA ILE A 58 -21.38 -12.07 -9.09
C ILE A 58 -21.29 -13.19 -10.13
N ALA A 59 -21.95 -14.33 -9.89
CA ALA A 59 -21.96 -15.42 -10.87
C ALA A 59 -22.57 -14.98 -12.20
N GLN A 60 -23.66 -14.21 -12.15
CA GLN A 60 -24.29 -13.73 -13.38
C GLN A 60 -23.42 -12.72 -14.12
N HIS A 61 -22.85 -11.75 -13.40
CA HIS A 61 -22.11 -10.66 -14.03
C HIS A 61 -20.69 -11.05 -14.45
N CYS A 62 -19.95 -11.75 -13.59
CA CYS A 62 -18.55 -12.11 -13.87
C CYS A 62 -18.41 -13.39 -14.70
N LEU A 63 -19.24 -14.42 -14.48
CA LEU A 63 -19.05 -15.73 -15.12
C LEU A 63 -19.93 -15.93 -16.36
N ASN A 64 -21.20 -15.49 -16.30
CA ASN A 64 -22.15 -15.71 -17.40
C ASN A 64 -22.13 -14.58 -18.44
N ASN A 65 -21.97 -13.32 -18.00
CA ASN A 65 -22.05 -12.15 -18.86
C ASN A 65 -20.70 -11.52 -19.19
N ASP A 66 -19.71 -11.62 -18.28
CA ASP A 66 -18.41 -10.93 -18.36
C ASP A 66 -18.57 -9.42 -18.61
N ASP A 67 -19.51 -8.78 -17.89
CA ASP A 67 -19.89 -7.37 -18.09
C ASP A 67 -19.45 -6.44 -16.95
N TRP A 68 -18.76 -6.97 -15.94
CA TRP A 68 -18.14 -6.18 -14.87
C TRP A 68 -16.64 -5.95 -15.09
N PRO A 69 -16.11 -4.77 -14.73
CA PRO A 69 -14.68 -4.49 -14.85
C PRO A 69 -13.87 -5.36 -13.89
N PRO A 70 -12.65 -5.82 -14.24
CA PRO A 70 -11.86 -6.74 -13.39
C PRO A 70 -11.59 -6.25 -11.95
N GLU A 71 -11.59 -4.95 -11.75
CA GLU A 71 -11.36 -4.26 -10.47
C GLU A 71 -12.64 -3.97 -9.66
N TRP A 72 -13.82 -4.40 -10.13
CA TRP A 72 -15.13 -4.06 -9.52
C TRP A 72 -15.15 -4.30 -8.00
N VAL A 73 -14.52 -5.38 -7.54
CA VAL A 73 -14.50 -5.81 -6.12
C VAL A 73 -13.83 -4.78 -5.21
N PHE A 74 -12.89 -3.97 -5.73
CA PHE A 74 -12.17 -2.98 -4.94
C PHE A 74 -13.04 -1.77 -4.55
N THR A 75 -14.08 -1.51 -5.33
CA THR A 75 -15.03 -0.41 -5.10
C THR A 75 -16.34 -0.87 -4.45
N ASP A 76 -16.57 -2.18 -4.36
CA ASP A 76 -17.79 -2.73 -3.82
C ASP A 76 -17.81 -2.66 -2.28
N GLU A 77 -18.80 -1.94 -1.75
CA GLU A 77 -18.93 -1.68 -0.32
C GLU A 77 -19.25 -2.96 0.49
N ARG A 78 -19.84 -3.99 -0.14
CA ARG A 78 -20.21 -5.27 0.52
C ARG A 78 -18.99 -5.96 1.12
N PHE A 79 -17.82 -5.80 0.50
CA PHE A 79 -16.57 -6.44 0.92
C PHE A 79 -15.72 -5.57 1.83
N GLY A 80 -16.02 -4.27 1.92
CA GLY A 80 -15.33 -3.34 2.80
C GLY A 80 -13.83 -3.19 2.53
N LEU A 81 -13.36 -3.49 1.32
CA LEU A 81 -11.93 -3.40 0.97
C LEU A 81 -11.40 -1.98 1.05
N ASN A 82 -12.26 -1.00 0.73
CA ASN A 82 -11.96 0.43 0.85
C ASN A 82 -12.42 1.06 2.18
N GLY A 83 -12.92 0.27 3.13
CA GLY A 83 -13.43 0.77 4.41
C GLY A 83 -12.33 1.18 5.39
N ASP A 84 -12.71 1.72 6.54
CA ASP A 84 -11.76 2.18 7.57
C ASP A 84 -10.93 1.04 8.15
N SER A 85 -11.53 -0.15 8.29
CA SER A 85 -10.86 -1.32 8.85
C SER A 85 -9.79 -1.87 7.89
N PRO A 86 -8.58 -2.17 8.38
CA PRO A 86 -7.55 -2.84 7.60
C PRO A 86 -7.87 -4.32 7.35
N GLN A 87 -8.72 -4.93 8.17
CA GLN A 87 -8.88 -6.38 8.23
C GLN A 87 -9.40 -7.01 6.93
N PRO A 88 -10.45 -6.47 6.26
CA PRO A 88 -10.94 -7.05 5.01
C PRO A 88 -9.87 -7.05 3.92
N LEU A 89 -9.17 -5.92 3.74
CA LEU A 89 -8.09 -5.79 2.77
C LEU A 89 -6.93 -6.75 3.05
N LEU A 90 -6.47 -6.83 4.30
CA LEU A 90 -5.35 -7.71 4.65
C LEU A 90 -5.69 -9.18 4.45
N ARG A 91 -6.92 -9.60 4.78
CA ARG A 91 -7.39 -10.97 4.53
C ARG A 91 -7.49 -11.25 3.04
N PHE A 92 -8.02 -10.31 2.26
CA PHE A 92 -8.08 -10.40 0.81
C PHE A 92 -6.69 -10.61 0.20
N LEU A 93 -5.72 -9.75 0.54
CA LEU A 93 -4.34 -9.86 0.06
C LEU A 93 -3.66 -11.16 0.51
N ALA A 94 -3.91 -11.61 1.75
CA ALA A 94 -3.37 -12.88 2.23
C ALA A 94 -3.93 -14.08 1.46
N GLU A 95 -5.24 -14.06 1.19
CA GLU A 95 -5.92 -15.12 0.44
C GLU A 95 -5.47 -15.16 -1.02
N MET A 96 -5.22 -14.00 -1.64
CA MET A 96 -4.61 -13.92 -2.97
C MET A 96 -3.29 -14.70 -3.05
N LEU A 97 -2.44 -14.61 -2.02
CA LEU A 97 -1.14 -15.28 -1.99
C LEU A 97 -1.24 -16.75 -1.54
N HIS A 98 -2.43 -17.24 -1.20
CA HIS A 98 -2.63 -18.59 -0.72
C HIS A 98 -2.35 -19.62 -1.83
N PRO A 99 -1.68 -20.75 -1.56
CA PRO A 99 -1.31 -21.75 -2.58
C PRO A 99 -2.48 -22.35 -3.37
N VAL A 100 -3.68 -22.34 -2.79
CA VAL A 100 -4.93 -22.78 -3.47
C VAL A 100 -5.31 -21.81 -4.59
N VAL A 101 -5.06 -20.52 -4.38
CA VAL A 101 -5.36 -19.43 -5.33
C VAL A 101 -4.20 -19.27 -6.33
N ARG A 102 -2.95 -19.26 -5.85
CA ARG A 102 -1.74 -19.11 -6.68
C ARG A 102 -0.78 -20.27 -6.47
N ARG A 103 -0.64 -21.10 -7.51
CA ARG A 103 0.16 -22.33 -7.45
C ARG A 103 1.64 -22.11 -7.76
N ASP A 104 2.00 -21.01 -8.43
CA ASP A 104 3.39 -20.68 -8.73
C ASP A 104 4.06 -19.96 -7.55
N PRO A 105 5.00 -20.60 -6.83
CA PRO A 105 5.69 -19.99 -5.70
C PRO A 105 6.57 -18.80 -6.11
N THR A 106 7.00 -18.73 -7.37
CA THR A 106 7.80 -17.61 -7.89
C THR A 106 6.93 -16.37 -8.05
N GLU A 107 5.73 -16.54 -8.62
CA GLU A 107 4.73 -15.47 -8.74
C GLU A 107 4.32 -14.96 -7.35
N VAL A 108 4.04 -15.87 -6.41
CA VAL A 108 3.69 -15.53 -5.03
C VAL A 108 4.79 -14.72 -4.36
N GLN A 109 6.06 -15.12 -4.49
CA GLN A 109 7.19 -14.37 -3.92
C GLN A 109 7.33 -12.99 -4.54
N ARG A 110 7.16 -12.86 -5.86
CA ARG A 110 7.21 -11.57 -6.56
C ARG A 110 6.13 -10.62 -6.04
N LEU A 111 4.88 -11.08 -6.00
CA LEU A 111 3.74 -10.29 -5.53
C LEU A 111 3.87 -9.92 -4.05
N ALA A 112 4.27 -10.87 -3.19
CA ALA A 112 4.51 -10.61 -1.78
C ALA A 112 5.60 -9.54 -1.56
N GLY A 113 6.66 -9.58 -2.37
CA GLY A 113 7.73 -8.57 -2.36
C GLY A 113 7.22 -7.17 -2.75
N SER A 114 6.44 -7.07 -3.83
CA SER A 114 5.83 -5.81 -4.27
C SER A 114 4.88 -5.24 -3.20
N LEU A 115 4.00 -6.07 -2.63
CA LEU A 115 3.05 -5.67 -1.59
C LEU A 115 3.75 -5.22 -0.30
N THR A 116 4.78 -5.96 0.14
CA THR A 116 5.58 -5.61 1.32
C THR A 116 6.26 -4.26 1.12
N THR A 117 6.81 -4.02 -0.07
CA THR A 117 7.47 -2.74 -0.42
C THR A 117 6.49 -1.57 -0.39
N SER A 118 5.29 -1.73 -0.98
CA SER A 118 4.25 -0.69 -0.98
C SER A 118 3.65 -0.43 0.41
N SER A 119 3.64 -1.44 1.29
CA SER A 119 3.11 -1.31 2.65
C SER A 119 4.05 -0.60 3.63
N ARG A 120 5.36 -0.52 3.33
CA ARG A 120 6.32 0.14 4.21
C ARG A 120 6.00 1.64 4.25
N PRO A 121 5.71 2.22 5.44
CA PRO A 121 5.66 3.66 5.55
C PRO A 121 7.02 4.18 5.10
N THR A 122 7.02 5.02 4.07
CA THR A 122 8.22 5.76 3.67
C THR A 122 8.67 6.47 4.93
N ALA A 123 9.82 6.09 5.50
CA ALA A 123 10.32 6.71 6.71
C ALA A 123 10.28 8.22 6.48
N SER A 124 9.43 8.93 7.24
CA SER A 124 9.41 10.38 7.21
C SER A 124 10.83 10.82 7.50
N SER A 125 11.44 11.48 6.51
CA SER A 125 12.72 12.15 6.64
C SER A 125 12.66 12.96 7.93
N SER A 126 13.38 12.51 8.95
CA SER A 126 13.53 13.26 10.18
C SER A 126 14.31 14.51 9.82
N THR A 127 13.62 15.64 9.77
CA THR A 127 14.22 16.95 9.65
C THR A 127 15.03 17.24 10.92
N SER A 128 16.31 17.54 10.73
CA SER A 128 17.20 18.38 11.54
C SER A 128 17.12 18.34 13.06
N THR A 129 18.26 18.09 13.71
CA THR A 129 18.83 19.06 14.67
C THR A 129 20.35 18.93 14.67
N SER A 130 21.01 19.92 14.07
CA SER A 130 22.39 20.26 14.41
C SER A 130 22.41 20.76 15.86
N ALA A 131 22.83 19.91 16.79
CA ALA A 131 23.21 20.33 18.13
C ALA A 131 24.71 20.11 18.27
N GLY A 132 25.44 21.22 18.27
CA GLY A 132 26.90 21.22 18.41
C GLY A 132 27.35 20.51 19.68
N CYS A 133 28.38 19.68 19.55
CA CYS A 133 29.21 19.26 20.66
C CYS A 133 30.60 19.84 20.43
N ARG A 134 30.98 20.76 21.32
CA ARG A 134 32.26 21.46 21.36
C ARG A 134 33.38 20.44 21.54
N SER A 135 34.33 20.41 20.61
CA SER A 135 35.66 19.87 20.87
C SER A 135 36.50 20.95 21.53
N THR A 136 36.66 20.87 22.84
CA THR A 136 37.71 21.60 23.55
C THR A 136 38.99 20.77 23.45
N GLN A 137 39.88 21.15 22.53
CA GLN A 137 41.25 20.62 22.52
C GLN A 137 42.23 21.76 22.77
N ALA A 138 43.02 21.59 23.83
CA ALA A 138 43.96 22.56 24.36
C ALA A 138 45.35 22.40 23.74
N GLY A 139 45.88 23.51 23.20
CA GLY A 139 47.31 23.85 23.06
C GLY A 139 48.16 23.03 22.08
N PRO A 140 49.32 23.56 21.62
CA PRO A 140 50.09 24.66 22.20
C PRO A 140 50.49 25.79 21.22
N ALA A 141 51.11 26.81 21.83
CA ALA A 141 51.56 28.09 21.30
C ALA A 141 52.51 28.04 20.09
N ARG A 142 52.41 29.04 19.21
CA ARG A 142 53.51 29.98 18.89
C ARG A 142 53.09 31.13 17.95
N LEU A 143 53.47 32.33 18.37
CA LEU A 143 54.18 33.39 17.65
C LEU A 143 53.62 34.04 16.36
N SER A 144 53.54 35.37 16.45
CA SER A 144 53.93 36.40 15.46
C SER A 144 52.86 37.13 14.62
N MET A 145 52.79 38.43 14.93
CA MET A 145 52.92 39.59 14.04
C MET A 145 51.81 39.91 13.00
N ALA A 146 51.04 40.95 13.38
CA ALA A 146 50.86 42.23 12.67
C ALA A 146 50.06 42.31 11.34
N PRO A 147 49.55 43.52 10.99
CA PRO A 147 48.22 43.70 10.40
C PRO A 147 48.21 44.12 8.93
N GLY A 148 47.06 44.00 8.25
CA GLY A 148 46.89 44.57 6.92
C GLY A 148 45.52 44.43 6.27
N ARG A 149 44.66 45.44 6.50
CA ARG A 149 43.87 46.19 5.49
C ARG A 149 42.93 45.48 4.48
N THR A 150 41.65 45.85 4.61
CA THR A 150 40.72 46.47 3.62
C THR A 150 40.09 45.68 2.47
N GLY A 151 38.74 45.85 2.41
CA GLY A 151 37.93 45.99 1.20
C GLY A 151 37.34 44.67 0.68
N SER A 152 36.16 44.58 0.09
CA SER A 152 35.05 45.51 -0.16
C SER A 152 33.89 44.66 -0.70
N SER A 153 32.67 45.14 -0.47
CA SER A 153 31.48 45.10 -1.32
C SER A 153 31.27 43.98 -2.36
N ASN A 154 30.12 43.31 -2.30
CA ASN A 154 28.95 43.57 -3.16
C ASN A 154 27.79 42.64 -2.73
N HIS A 155 26.57 43.13 -2.51
CA HIS A 155 25.56 43.43 -3.55
C HIS A 155 25.34 42.21 -4.48
N ASP A 156 24.16 41.78 -4.86
CA ASP A 156 22.79 42.30 -4.82
C ASP A 156 22.00 41.32 -5.71
N ARG A 157 20.67 41.42 -5.68
CA ARG A 157 19.69 40.83 -6.63
C ARG A 157 19.48 39.32 -6.54
N SER A 158 18.26 38.83 -6.69
CA SER A 158 16.93 39.45 -6.81
C SER A 158 15.91 38.33 -6.64
#